data_AF-A0ABC8RNU7-F1
#
_entry.id   AF-A0ABC8RNU7-F1
#
_cell.length_a   1.000
_cell.length_b   1.000
_cell.length_c   1.000
_cell.angle_alpha   90.00
_cell.angle_beta   90.00
_cell.angle_gamma   90.00
#
_symmetry.space_group_name_H-M   'P 1'
#
loop_
_entity.id
_entity.type
_entity.pdbx_description
1 polymer ?
#
loop_
_entity_poly.entity_id
_entity_poly.type
_entity_poly.pdbx_seq_one_letter_code
_entity_poly.pdbx_strand_id
1 'polypeptide(L)'
;MAQYWQLIAHPDNPHSGDYGYSNDDMQRFGAIEGLGVYKAIENAADRNVNIRLLQHSGVYPDYTEEPSKLASGRPNVKNVTLLLSQWWGSGVVHAKVWISDHRDVYIGSANNDWKSLTQVL
;
A
#
# COMPACT_ATOMS: atom_id res chain seq x y z
N MET A 1 -5.57 -4.17 -14.14
CA MET A 1 -4.79 -3.18 -13.33
C MET A 1 -4.08 -3.95 -12.23
N ALA A 2 -2.92 -3.49 -11.74
CA ALA A 2 -2.13 -4.20 -10.73
C ALA A 2 -2.47 -3.73 -9.31
N GLN A 3 -2.02 -4.44 -8.27
CA GLN A 3 -2.08 -3.98 -6.88
C GLN A 3 -1.21 -2.72 -6.69
N TYR A 4 -1.74 -1.70 -6.01
CA TYR A 4 -1.02 -0.48 -5.62
C TYR A 4 -0.76 -0.45 -4.12
N TRP A 5 0.32 0.21 -3.73
CA TRP A 5 0.66 0.58 -2.35
C TRP A 5 0.92 2.08 -2.33
N GLN A 6 -0.06 2.84 -1.86
CA GLN A 6 0.04 4.30 -1.74
C GLN A 6 -0.96 4.78 -0.69
N LEU A 7 -0.70 4.44 0.58
CA LEU A 7 -1.51 4.89 1.72
C LEU A 7 -1.22 6.35 2.06
N ILE A 8 -0.02 6.83 1.75
CA ILE A 8 0.38 8.24 1.88
C ILE A 8 0.09 8.96 0.56
N ALA A 9 -0.69 10.04 0.65
CA ALA A 9 -0.93 10.92 -0.48
C ALA A 9 0.30 11.73 -0.89
N HIS A 10 0.45 11.98 -2.19
CA HIS A 10 1.58 12.73 -2.75
C HIS A 10 1.14 13.78 -3.79
N PRO A 11 0.27 14.76 -3.42
CA PRO A 11 -0.33 15.69 -4.37
C PRO A 11 0.67 16.63 -5.06
N ASP A 12 1.87 16.79 -4.50
CA ASP A 12 2.95 17.59 -5.08
C ASP A 12 3.89 16.77 -5.99
N ASN A 13 3.73 15.45 -6.04
CA ASN A 13 4.56 14.57 -6.87
C ASN A 13 3.93 14.43 -8.26
N PRO A 14 4.55 14.92 -9.36
CA PRO A 14 4.00 14.87 -10.72
C PRO A 14 3.77 13.46 -11.25
N HIS A 15 4.35 12.46 -10.60
CA HIS A 15 4.15 11.06 -10.92
C HIS A 15 2.99 10.44 -10.13
N SER A 16 2.57 11.03 -9.01
CA SER A 16 1.48 10.47 -8.22
C SER A 16 0.14 10.56 -8.95
N GLY A 17 -0.71 9.54 -8.78
CA GLY A 17 -2.08 9.58 -9.28
C GLY A 17 -2.99 10.55 -8.53
N ASP A 18 -2.48 11.27 -7.53
CA ASP A 18 -3.17 12.37 -6.83
C ASP A 18 -2.51 13.74 -7.07
N TYR A 19 -1.59 13.82 -8.04
CA TYR A 19 -0.91 15.07 -8.40
C TYR A 19 -1.89 16.20 -8.76
N GLY A 20 -1.66 17.37 -8.18
CA GLY A 20 -2.44 18.58 -8.45
C GLY A 20 -3.73 18.70 -7.65
N TYR A 21 -4.04 17.75 -6.77
CA TYR A 21 -5.13 17.90 -5.80
C TYR A 21 -4.78 18.96 -4.76
N SER A 22 -5.74 19.84 -4.47
CA SER A 22 -5.59 20.83 -3.41
C SER A 22 -5.70 20.17 -2.03
N ASN A 23 -5.29 20.88 -0.97
CA ASN A 23 -5.50 20.41 0.40
C ASN A 23 -6.97 20.12 0.71
N ASP A 24 -7.89 20.94 0.18
CA ASP A 24 -9.33 20.75 0.33
C ASP A 24 -9.80 19.49 -0.39
N ASP A 25 -9.26 19.19 -1.59
CA ASP A 25 -9.53 17.95 -2.31
C ASP A 25 -9.01 16.73 -1.53
N MET A 26 -7.78 16.79 -1.00
CA MET A 26 -7.22 15.71 -0.20
C MET A 26 -8.05 15.41 1.05
N GLN A 27 -8.53 16.46 1.72
CA GLN A 27 -9.42 16.32 2.87
C GLN A 27 -10.77 15.73 2.45
N ARG A 28 -11.38 16.25 1.38
CA ARG A 28 -12.68 15.80 0.88
C ARG A 28 -12.66 14.34 0.41
N PHE A 29 -11.58 13.91 -0.24
CA PHE A 29 -11.42 12.55 -0.74
C PHE A 29 -10.90 11.57 0.32
N GLY A 30 -10.64 12.02 1.54
CA GLY A 30 -10.27 11.13 2.63
C GLY A 30 -8.84 10.58 2.52
N ALA A 31 -7.89 11.42 2.15
CA ALA A 31 -6.47 11.03 2.18
C ALA A 31 -5.97 10.75 3.60
N ILE A 32 -6.60 11.38 4.60
CA ILE A 32 -6.20 11.29 6.01
C ILE A 32 -6.46 9.89 6.59
N GLU A 33 -7.47 9.19 6.09
CA GLU A 33 -7.81 7.81 6.45
C GLU A 33 -6.73 6.85 5.96
N GLY A 34 -6.23 7.03 4.72
CA GLY A 34 -5.08 6.28 4.20
C GLY A 34 -3.83 6.49 5.05
N LEU A 35 -3.53 7.75 5.40
CA LEU A 35 -2.45 8.08 6.33
C LEU A 35 -2.67 7.43 7.72
N GLY A 36 -3.92 7.35 8.18
CA GLY A 36 -4.29 6.65 9.40
C GLY A 36 -3.94 5.17 9.37
N VAL A 37 -4.25 4.48 8.26
CA VAL A 37 -3.85 3.07 8.05
C VAL A 37 -2.33 2.93 8.03
N TYR A 38 -1.62 3.80 7.29
CA TYR A 38 -0.14 3.78 7.26
C TYR A 38 0.46 3.89 8.67
N LYS A 39 0.01 4.89 9.45
CA LYS A 39 0.45 5.09 10.83
C LYS A 39 0.09 3.91 11.74
N ALA A 40 -1.05 3.26 11.52
CA ALA A 40 -1.42 2.07 12.29
C ALA A 40 -0.43 0.91 12.05
N ILE A 41 0.04 0.73 10.81
CA ILE A 41 1.06 -0.26 10.47
C ILE A 41 2.41 0.12 11.08
N GLU A 42 2.83 1.38 11.00
CA GLU A 42 4.06 1.85 11.66
C GLU A 42 4.01 1.62 13.17
N ASN A 43 2.93 2.05 13.82
CA ASN A 43 2.76 1.86 15.26
C ASN A 43 2.78 0.37 15.64
N ALA A 44 2.22 -0.52 14.81
CA ALA A 44 2.31 -1.96 15.03
C ALA A 44 3.75 -2.46 14.87
N ALA A 45 4.47 -1.99 13.86
CA ALA A 45 5.87 -2.30 13.66
C ALA A 45 6.73 -1.85 14.87
N ASP A 46 6.48 -0.66 15.40
CA ASP A 46 7.23 -0.10 16.54
C ASP A 46 6.94 -0.85 17.85
N ARG A 47 5.77 -1.50 17.95
CA ARG A 47 5.45 -2.47 19.02
C ARG A 47 6.01 -3.87 18.77
N ASN A 48 6.90 -4.02 17.78
CA ASN A 48 7.53 -5.28 17.38
C ASN A 48 6.52 -6.35 16.89
N VAL A 49 5.38 -5.94 16.35
CA VAL A 49 4.47 -6.86 15.64
C VAL A 49 5.12 -7.28 14.33
N ASN A 50 5.07 -8.58 14.02
CA ASN A 50 5.60 -9.09 12.76
C ASN A 50 4.69 -8.71 11.60
N ILE A 51 5.23 -7.98 10.62
CA ILE A 51 4.49 -7.49 9.46
C ILE A 51 5.11 -8.06 8.19
N ARG A 52 4.27 -8.49 7.25
CA ARG A 52 4.68 -8.87 5.90
C ARG A 52 3.88 -8.08 4.88
N LEU A 53 4.57 -7.27 4.09
CA LEU A 53 4.02 -6.54 2.97
C LEU A 53 4.33 -7.35 1.71
N LEU A 54 3.28 -7.81 1.02
CA LEU A 54 3.42 -8.58 -0.21
C LEU A 54 2.93 -7.74 -1.39
N GLN A 55 3.75 -7.68 -2.43
CA GLN A 55 3.47 -6.88 -3.61
C GLN A 55 4.06 -7.50 -4.88
N HIS A 56 3.72 -6.93 -6.03
CA HIS A 56 4.42 -7.17 -7.29
C HIS A 56 5.56 -6.16 -7.47
N SER A 57 6.35 -6.25 -8.54
CA SER A 57 7.46 -5.31 -8.87
C SER A 57 7.02 -3.86 -9.16
N GLY A 58 5.80 -3.48 -8.77
CA GLY A 58 5.19 -2.20 -9.06
C GLY A 58 4.70 -2.09 -10.50
N VAL A 59 3.96 -1.02 -10.76
CA VAL A 59 3.71 -0.47 -12.09
C VAL A 59 4.07 1.00 -12.01
N TYR A 60 4.56 1.58 -13.10
CA TYR A 60 4.93 2.98 -13.13
C TYR A 60 3.78 3.87 -12.59
N PRO A 61 4.08 4.87 -11.76
CA PRO A 61 5.42 5.30 -11.33
C PRO A 61 5.83 4.80 -9.95
N ASP A 62 4.95 4.17 -9.18
CA ASP A 62 5.24 3.83 -7.79
C ASP A 62 5.81 2.41 -7.68
N TYR A 63 7.14 2.37 -7.66
CA TYR A 63 7.95 1.16 -7.64
C TYR A 63 8.25 0.75 -6.20
N THR A 64 7.28 0.14 -5.52
CA THR A 64 7.49 -0.52 -4.23
C THR A 64 8.03 0.38 -3.11
N GLU A 65 7.98 1.71 -3.26
CA GLU A 65 8.75 2.65 -2.45
C GLU A 65 8.20 2.76 -1.02
N GLU A 66 6.91 3.03 -0.88
CA GLU A 66 6.22 3.12 0.43
C GLU A 66 6.43 1.85 1.29
N PRO A 67 6.15 0.63 0.82
CA PRO A 67 6.39 -0.59 1.59
C PRO A 67 7.88 -0.84 1.86
N SER A 68 8.79 -0.41 0.98
CA SER A 68 10.24 -0.50 1.22
C SER A 68 10.70 0.45 2.32
N LYS A 69 10.19 1.69 2.34
CA LYS A 69 10.46 2.67 3.39
C LYS A 69 9.93 2.19 4.74
N LEU A 70 8.73 1.62 4.78
CA LEU A 70 8.16 1.07 6.02
C LEU A 70 9.03 -0.07 6.57
N ALA A 71 9.55 -0.94 5.71
CA ALA A 71 10.44 -2.03 6.11
C ALA A 71 11.87 -1.60 6.48
N SER A 72 12.33 -0.45 5.97
CA SER A 72 13.70 0.02 6.17
C SER A 72 14.05 0.16 7.65
N GLY A 73 15.14 -0.50 8.07
CA GLY A 73 15.62 -0.46 9.46
C GLY A 73 14.76 -1.24 10.47
N ARG A 74 13.65 -1.87 10.06
CA ARG A 74 12.74 -2.61 10.95
C ARG A 74 12.86 -4.13 10.74
N PRO A 75 13.52 -4.89 11.63
CA PRO A 75 13.75 -6.33 11.43
C PRO A 75 12.47 -7.19 11.46
N ASN A 76 11.41 -6.67 12.08
CA ASN A 76 10.08 -7.30 12.18
C ASN A 76 9.17 -6.98 10.99
N VAL A 77 9.60 -6.16 10.03
CA VAL A 77 8.83 -5.82 8.83
C VAL A 77 9.50 -6.42 7.60
N LYS A 78 8.80 -7.32 6.91
CA LYS A 78 9.29 -7.96 5.68
C LYS A 78 8.55 -7.40 4.47
N ASN A 79 9.28 -6.71 3.61
CA ASN A 79 8.80 -6.35 2.28
C ASN A 79 9.14 -7.47 1.27
N VAL A 80 8.15 -8.04 0.60
CA VAL A 80 8.29 -9.17 -0.32
C VAL A 80 7.70 -8.83 -1.69
N THR A 81 8.54 -8.86 -2.71
CA THR A 81 8.16 -8.66 -4.11
C THR A 81 8.02 -10.01 -4.82
N LEU A 82 6.81 -10.34 -5.28
CA LEU A 82 6.53 -11.51 -6.10
C LEU A 82 6.81 -11.22 -7.59
N LEU A 83 7.86 -11.85 -8.10
CA LEU A 83 8.30 -11.74 -9.49
C LEU A 83 7.71 -12.88 -10.33
N LEU A 84 6.38 -12.83 -10.58
CA LEU A 84 5.67 -13.86 -11.34
C LEU A 84 6.25 -14.09 -12.75
N SER A 85 6.85 -13.06 -13.35
CA SER A 85 7.54 -13.16 -14.64
C SER A 85 8.71 -14.16 -14.63
N GLN A 86 9.39 -14.35 -13.50
CA GLN A 86 10.48 -15.32 -13.39
C GLN A 86 10.00 -16.78 -13.46
N TRP A 87 8.70 -17.01 -13.26
CA TRP A 87 8.10 -18.34 -13.16
C TRP A 87 7.21 -18.64 -14.37
N TRP A 88 6.45 -17.64 -14.83
CA TRP A 88 5.43 -17.79 -15.90
C TRP A 88 5.68 -16.89 -17.12
N GLY A 89 6.83 -16.22 -17.21
CA GLY A 89 7.17 -15.30 -18.31
C GLY A 89 6.42 -13.96 -18.26
N SER A 90 5.30 -13.87 -17.55
CA SER A 90 4.57 -12.64 -17.25
C SER A 90 3.64 -12.83 -16.03
N GLY A 91 3.05 -11.75 -15.53
CA GLY A 91 2.02 -11.79 -14.50
C GLY A 91 2.16 -10.68 -13.46
N VAL A 92 1.03 -10.32 -12.84
CA VAL A 92 0.96 -9.32 -11.76
C VAL A 92 0.20 -9.90 -10.56
N VAL A 93 0.52 -9.42 -9.35
CA VAL A 93 -0.29 -9.71 -8.17
C VAL A 93 -1.56 -8.84 -8.22
N HIS A 94 -2.72 -9.48 -8.17
CA HIS A 94 -4.03 -8.80 -8.21
C HIS A 94 -4.93 -9.16 -7.01
N ALA A 95 -4.34 -9.74 -5.97
CA ALA A 95 -5.01 -10.01 -4.71
C ALA A 95 -4.97 -8.77 -3.80
N LYS A 96 -6.06 -8.53 -3.06
CA LYS A 96 -6.16 -7.48 -2.04
C LYS A 96 -6.64 -8.15 -0.77
N VAL A 97 -5.68 -8.57 0.04
CA VAL A 97 -5.92 -9.41 1.20
C VAL A 97 -5.12 -8.87 2.37
N TRP A 98 -5.78 -8.75 3.52
CA TRP A 98 -5.16 -8.43 4.80
C TRP A 98 -5.47 -9.55 5.77
N ILE A 99 -4.46 -9.96 6.54
CA ILE A 99 -4.59 -11.02 7.54
C ILE A 99 -3.98 -10.49 8.83
N SER A 100 -4.73 -10.54 9.92
CA SER A 100 -4.28 -10.14 11.25
C SER A 100 -4.42 -11.32 12.22
N ASP A 101 -3.36 -11.60 12.97
CA ASP A 101 -3.31 -12.56 14.10
C ASP A 101 -3.93 -13.95 13.84
N HIS A 102 -3.97 -14.37 12.58
CA HIS A 102 -4.67 -15.59 12.12
C HIS A 102 -6.16 -15.66 12.52
N ARG A 103 -6.79 -14.52 12.77
CA ARG A 103 -8.18 -14.41 13.23
C ARG A 103 -9.02 -13.59 12.27
N ASP A 104 -8.51 -12.43 11.89
CA ASP A 104 -9.24 -11.48 11.05
C ASP A 104 -8.64 -11.49 9.65
N VAL A 105 -9.51 -11.59 8.65
CA VAL A 105 -9.14 -11.60 7.25
C VAL A 105 -10.05 -10.64 6.49
N TYR A 106 -9.44 -9.72 5.75
CA TYR A 106 -10.12 -8.95 4.72
C TYR A 106 -9.75 -9.52 3.35
N ILE A 107 -10.76 -9.76 2.52
CA ILE A 107 -10.63 -10.08 1.10
C ILE A 107 -11.61 -9.19 0.37
N GLY A 108 -11.12 -8.40 -0.59
CA GLY A 108 -11.99 -7.47 -1.30
C GLY A 108 -11.43 -6.96 -2.62
N SER A 109 -12.10 -5.97 -3.18
CA SER A 109 -11.76 -5.33 -4.44
C SER A 109 -10.81 -4.14 -4.27
N ALA A 110 -10.91 -3.41 -3.14
CA ALA A 110 -10.13 -2.21 -2.87
C ALA A 110 -8.63 -2.51 -2.73
N ASN A 111 -7.79 -1.80 -3.47
CA ASN A 111 -6.32 -1.87 -3.40
C ASN A 111 -5.78 -1.27 -2.08
N ASN A 112 -4.47 -1.45 -1.83
CA ASN A 112 -3.79 -0.91 -0.65
C ASN A 112 -3.34 0.55 -0.89
N ASP A 113 -4.25 1.38 -1.38
CA ASP A 113 -4.01 2.80 -1.58
C ASP A 113 -5.15 3.63 -0.98
N TRP A 114 -4.87 4.87 -0.61
CA TRP A 114 -5.81 5.71 0.11
C TRP A 114 -7.10 5.95 -0.68
N LYS A 115 -7.02 6.11 -2.01
CA LYS A 115 -8.21 6.35 -2.86
C LYS A 115 -9.11 5.12 -2.89
N SER A 116 -8.52 3.94 -3.04
CA SER A 116 -9.28 2.69 -3.01
C SER A 116 -9.96 2.46 -1.66
N LEU A 117 -9.35 2.90 -0.55
CA LEU A 117 -9.91 2.75 0.79
C LEU A 117 -11.07 3.71 1.08
N THR A 118 -11.10 4.88 0.45
CA THR A 118 -12.05 5.94 0.81
C THR A 118 -13.05 6.32 -0.27
N GLN A 119 -12.72 6.08 -1.53
CA GLN A 119 -13.52 6.52 -2.69
C GLN A 119 -14.19 5.36 -3.43
N VAL A 120 -13.85 4.11 -3.10
CA VAL A 120 -14.52 2.93 -3.65
C VAL A 120 -15.53 2.44 -2.63
N LEU A 121 -16.83 2.65 -2.92
CA LEU A 121 -17.96 2.05 -2.20
C LEU A 121 -18.08 0.56 -2.52
#